data_AF-A0A6L3ZUK7-F1
#
_entry.id   AF-A0A6L3ZUK7-F1
#
_cell.length_a   1.000
_cell.length_b   1.000
_cell.length_c   1.000
_cell.angle_alpha   90.00
_cell.angle_beta   90.00
_cell.angle_gamma   90.00
#
_symmetry.space_group_name_H-M   'P 1'
#
loop_
_entity.id
_entity.type
_entity.pdbx_description
1 polymer ?
#
loop_
_entity_poly.entity_id
_entity_poly.type
_entity_poly.pdbx_seq_one_letter_code
_entity_poly.pdbx_strand_id
1 'polypeptide(L)'
;EQVEALRVQIAELESQLAALPEGDAGRADIESQLDTLQSQLSTQEQTRDDALQAMVDAKDIINFDPEADSRMTQLKWNGTLEDLIYTTLLSGRPVSAAYWPAPMVAWSQDAGGPLRRDQIQNLTDYVLNWNREFTLQDVRRINQLAIEPSAVAGPSVEGVCPDPENCVIDDVVAQISTLEVMDSTAGQQAYTENACSGCHFSGSVLAPAPQGVFTRAQGYSQQDPATFPDARHYLVQSILNPNSFSAEGFTAGAMPTTFGRTLDLQTLANIVAYLESQDQ
;
A
#
# COMPACT_ATOMS: atom_id res chain seq x y z
N GLU A 1 0.26 -25.26 2.18
CA GLU A 1 -0.69 -26.24 2.75
C GLU A 1 -0.02 -27.55 3.18
N GLN A 2 0.70 -28.26 2.30
CA GLN A 2 1.41 -29.51 2.67
C GLN A 2 2.49 -29.36 3.76
N VAL A 3 3.32 -28.31 3.73
CA VAL A 3 4.34 -28.07 4.77
C VAL A 3 3.72 -27.87 6.15
N GLU A 4 2.60 -27.15 6.23
CA GLU A 4 1.93 -26.88 7.51
C GLU A 4 1.27 -28.15 8.07
N ALA A 5 0.68 -28.97 7.19
CA ALA A 5 0.16 -30.28 7.58
C ALA A 5 1.26 -31.21 8.13
N LEU A 6 2.44 -31.22 7.52
CA LEU A 6 3.59 -31.99 8.02
C LEU A 6 4.06 -31.49 9.39
N ARG A 7 4.12 -30.17 9.60
CA ARG A 7 4.51 -29.58 10.89
C ARG A 7 3.53 -29.92 12.01
N VAL A 8 2.23 -29.88 11.73
CA VAL A 8 1.18 -30.28 12.69
C VAL A 8 1.32 -31.76 13.05
N GLN A 9 1.53 -32.63 12.06
CA GLN A 9 1.73 -34.07 12.31
C GLN A 9 2.99 -34.37 13.11
N ILE A 10 4.10 -33.68 12.83
CA ILE A 10 5.34 -33.80 13.59
C ILE A 10 5.10 -33.37 15.05
N ALA A 11 4.49 -32.20 15.28
CA ALA A 11 4.23 -31.70 16.62
C ALA A 11 3.30 -32.64 17.42
N GLU A 12 2.32 -33.25 16.77
CA GLU A 12 1.42 -34.22 17.39
C GLU A 12 2.16 -35.50 17.79
N LEU A 13 3.02 -36.04 16.92
CA LEU A 13 3.83 -37.22 17.21
C LEU A 13 4.92 -36.95 18.26
N GLU A 14 5.55 -35.78 18.26
CA GLU A 14 6.48 -35.36 19.31
C GLU A 14 5.77 -35.29 20.67
N SER A 15 4.55 -34.77 20.71
CA SER A 15 3.73 -34.76 21.92
C SER A 15 3.36 -36.17 22.39
N GLN A 16 3.04 -37.09 21.46
CA GLN A 16 2.76 -38.48 21.79
C GLN A 16 4.00 -39.20 22.33
N LEU A 17 5.17 -38.98 21.71
CA LEU A 17 6.45 -39.54 22.14
C LEU A 17 6.83 -39.07 23.55
N ALA A 18 6.59 -37.80 23.86
CA ALA A 18 6.84 -37.22 25.18
C ALA A 18 5.93 -37.79 26.27
N ALA A 19 4.72 -38.24 25.91
CA ALA A 19 3.76 -38.83 26.85
C ALA A 19 4.04 -40.31 27.19
N LEU A 20 4.84 -41.00 26.36
CA LEU A 20 5.21 -42.39 26.61
C LEU A 20 6.34 -42.50 27.66
N PRO A 21 6.36 -43.56 28.48
CA PRO A 21 7.49 -43.87 29.36
C PRO A 21 8.76 -44.19 28.55
N GLU A 22 9.94 -43.99 29.14
CA GLU A 22 11.20 -44.48 28.54
C GLU A 22 11.20 -46.02 28.45
N GLY A 23 11.66 -46.56 27.32
CA GLY A 23 11.68 -48.00 27.06
C GLY A 23 10.35 -48.60 26.62
N ASP A 24 9.30 -47.78 26.43
CA ASP A 24 8.04 -48.23 25.85
C ASP A 24 8.23 -48.70 24.39
N ALA A 25 7.68 -49.87 24.06
CA ALA A 25 7.83 -50.49 22.75
C ALA A 25 7.25 -49.65 21.60
N GLY A 26 6.29 -48.77 21.90
CA GLY A 26 5.68 -47.85 20.93
C GLY A 26 6.54 -46.64 20.57
N ARG A 27 7.59 -46.31 21.36
CA ARG A 27 8.48 -45.17 21.06
C ARG A 27 9.22 -45.34 19.75
N ALA A 28 9.75 -46.53 19.49
CA ALA A 28 10.57 -46.79 18.31
C ALA A 28 9.79 -46.59 17.00
N ASP A 29 8.49 -46.90 17.00
CA ASP A 29 7.61 -46.68 15.86
C ASP A 29 7.33 -45.19 15.64
N ILE A 30 7.02 -44.45 16.72
CA ILE A 30 6.80 -43.00 16.66
C ILE A 30 8.08 -42.26 16.22
N GLU A 31 9.24 -42.65 16.74
CA GLU A 31 10.54 -42.11 16.35
C GLU A 31 10.81 -42.35 14.86
N SER A 32 10.54 -43.56 14.35
CA SER A 32 10.67 -43.86 12.91
C SER A 32 9.71 -43.04 12.04
N GLN A 33 8.49 -42.77 12.53
CA GLN A 33 7.52 -41.92 11.82
C GLN A 33 7.98 -40.45 11.82
N LEU A 34 8.51 -39.96 12.94
CA LEU A 34 9.09 -38.62 13.04
C LEU A 34 10.26 -38.44 12.07
N ASP A 35 11.19 -39.38 12.02
CA ASP A 35 12.32 -39.33 11.06
C ASP A 35 11.82 -39.25 9.62
N THR A 36 10.78 -40.02 9.29
CA THR A 36 10.16 -40.02 7.95
C THR A 36 9.54 -38.66 7.64
N LEU A 37 8.74 -38.11 8.56
CA LEU A 37 8.05 -36.84 8.37
C LEU A 37 9.03 -35.66 8.34
N GLN A 38 10.08 -35.69 9.16
CA GLN A 38 11.15 -34.69 9.16
C GLN A 38 11.93 -34.69 7.84
N SER A 39 12.23 -35.88 7.29
CA SER A 39 12.84 -36.03 5.97
C SER A 39 11.93 -35.49 4.85
N GLN A 40 10.64 -35.78 4.92
CA GLN A 40 9.65 -35.22 3.99
C GLN A 40 9.55 -33.69 4.10
N LEU A 41 9.52 -33.16 5.32
CA LEU A 41 9.52 -31.71 5.56
C LEU A 41 10.77 -31.06 4.96
N SER A 42 11.95 -31.62 5.21
CA SER A 42 13.21 -31.11 4.66
C SER A 42 13.21 -31.14 3.13
N THR A 43 12.66 -32.19 2.51
CA THR A 43 12.57 -32.30 1.04
C THR A 43 11.61 -31.25 0.46
N GLN A 44 10.47 -31.03 1.12
CA GLN A 44 9.48 -30.04 0.71
C GLN A 44 10.01 -28.62 0.87
N GLU A 45 10.74 -28.34 1.96
CA GLU A 45 11.41 -27.06 2.17
C GLU A 45 12.50 -26.84 1.11
N GLN A 46 13.32 -27.84 0.78
CA GLN A 46 14.30 -27.75 -0.30
C GLN A 46 13.65 -27.50 -1.68
N THR A 47 12.57 -28.21 -1.99
CA THR A 47 11.84 -28.03 -3.26
C THR A 47 11.27 -26.62 -3.37
N ARG A 48 10.71 -26.09 -2.27
CA ARG A 48 10.24 -24.71 -2.21
C ARG A 48 11.41 -23.73 -2.38
N ASP A 49 12.55 -23.99 -1.75
CA ASP A 49 13.74 -23.15 -1.84
C ASP A 49 14.28 -23.11 -3.29
N ASP A 50 14.33 -24.25 -3.97
CA ASP A 50 14.74 -24.35 -5.39
C ASP A 50 13.75 -23.61 -6.30
N ALA A 51 12.44 -23.71 -6.02
CA ALA A 51 11.42 -22.98 -6.76
C ALA A 51 11.52 -21.46 -6.53
N LEU A 52 11.79 -21.04 -5.29
CA LEU A 52 11.99 -19.63 -4.97
C LEU A 52 13.23 -19.08 -5.67
N GLN A 53 14.34 -19.81 -5.64
CA GLN A 53 15.56 -19.44 -6.35
C GLN A 53 15.31 -19.35 -7.87
N ALA A 54 14.57 -20.30 -8.44
CA ALA A 54 14.20 -20.25 -9.85
C ALA A 54 13.34 -19.02 -10.19
N MET A 55 12.42 -18.62 -9.30
CA MET A 55 11.62 -17.40 -9.48
C MET A 55 12.45 -16.12 -9.34
N VAL A 56 13.46 -16.11 -8.45
CA VAL A 56 14.46 -15.04 -8.33
C VAL A 56 15.30 -14.94 -9.60
N ASP A 57 15.80 -16.07 -10.11
CA ASP A 57 16.62 -16.14 -11.32
C ASP A 57 15.82 -15.76 -12.58
N ALA A 58 14.54 -16.12 -12.63
CA ALA A 58 13.61 -15.77 -13.70
C ALA A 58 13.17 -14.30 -13.69
N LYS A 59 13.49 -13.54 -12.62
CA LYS A 59 13.01 -12.16 -12.40
C LYS A 59 11.48 -12.03 -12.31
N ASP A 60 10.77 -13.13 -12.07
CA ASP A 60 9.31 -13.15 -11.86
C ASP A 60 8.94 -12.64 -10.45
N ILE A 61 9.90 -12.60 -9.53
CA ILE A 61 9.81 -11.83 -8.29
C ILE A 61 10.61 -10.57 -8.52
N ILE A 62 9.92 -9.44 -8.62
CA ILE A 62 10.62 -8.16 -8.80
C ILE A 62 11.39 -7.87 -7.51
N ASN A 63 12.73 -7.88 -7.60
CA ASN A 63 13.69 -7.24 -6.69
C ASN A 63 13.60 -7.57 -5.20
N PHE A 64 13.97 -8.78 -4.78
CA PHE A 64 14.65 -8.90 -3.47
C PHE A 64 16.16 -8.94 -3.70
N ASP A 65 16.73 -7.75 -3.88
CA ASP A 65 18.18 -7.56 -3.82
C ASP A 65 18.49 -6.99 -2.43
N PRO A 66 19.23 -7.70 -1.56
CA PRO A 66 19.58 -7.21 -0.23
C PRO A 66 20.44 -5.93 -0.27
N GLU A 67 21.04 -5.62 -1.43
CA GLU A 67 21.79 -4.39 -1.69
C GLU A 67 20.93 -3.32 -2.40
N ALA A 68 19.68 -3.63 -2.76
CA ALA A 68 18.80 -2.65 -3.39
C ALA A 68 18.35 -1.58 -2.39
N ASP A 69 18.06 -0.42 -2.97
CA ASP A 69 17.47 0.72 -2.29
C ASP A 69 16.27 0.31 -1.42
N SER A 70 16.20 0.91 -0.22
CA SER A 70 15.11 0.64 0.72
C SER A 70 13.73 0.79 0.07
N ARG A 71 12.71 0.09 0.58
CA ARG A 71 11.36 0.21 0.04
C ARG A 71 10.84 1.65 0.02
N MET A 72 11.23 2.47 1.00
CA MET A 72 10.92 3.91 1.02
C MET A 72 11.54 4.63 -0.19
N THR A 73 12.80 4.35 -0.49
CA THR A 73 13.51 4.89 -1.65
C THR A 73 12.87 4.45 -2.97
N GLN A 74 12.53 3.17 -3.11
CA GLN A 74 11.87 2.63 -4.30
C GLN A 74 10.52 3.30 -4.57
N LEU A 75 9.75 3.54 -3.50
CA LEU A 75 8.46 4.23 -3.56
C LEU A 75 8.60 5.74 -3.72
N LYS A 76 9.82 6.28 -3.63
CA LYS A 76 10.09 7.73 -3.53
C LYS A 76 9.27 8.38 -2.41
N TRP A 77 9.09 7.65 -1.31
CA TRP A 77 8.36 8.11 -0.14
C TRP A 77 9.22 9.10 0.65
N ASN A 78 8.73 10.33 0.80
CA ASN A 78 9.46 11.41 1.48
C ASN A 78 9.11 11.57 2.98
N GLY A 79 8.22 10.71 3.52
CA GLY A 79 7.84 10.68 4.93
C GLY A 79 8.66 9.71 5.77
N THR A 80 8.25 9.47 7.02
CA THR A 80 8.93 8.49 7.88
C THR A 80 8.49 7.05 7.57
N LEU A 81 9.25 6.07 8.07
CA LEU A 81 8.86 4.66 8.02
C LEU A 81 7.56 4.41 8.81
N GLU A 82 7.39 5.11 9.92
CA GLU A 82 6.15 5.09 10.71
C GLU A 82 4.96 5.53 9.85
N ASP A 83 5.08 6.66 9.16
CA ASP A 83 4.01 7.19 8.30
C ASP A 83 3.68 6.23 7.16
N LEU A 84 4.70 5.59 6.57
CA LEU A 84 4.50 4.59 5.53
C LEU A 84 3.69 3.38 6.03
N ILE A 85 4.02 2.88 7.22
CA ILE A 85 3.32 1.75 7.83
C ILE A 85 1.91 2.16 8.25
N TYR A 86 1.78 3.29 8.96
CA TYR A 86 0.51 3.81 9.45
C TYR A 86 -0.49 4.02 8.32
N THR A 87 -0.10 4.71 7.24
CA THR A 87 -0.97 4.97 6.09
C THR A 87 -1.33 3.68 5.34
N THR A 88 -0.38 2.75 5.21
CA THR A 88 -0.64 1.43 4.62
C THR A 88 -1.69 0.65 5.42
N LEU A 89 -1.66 0.70 6.75
CA LEU A 89 -2.66 0.06 7.60
C LEU A 89 -4.00 0.81 7.55
N LEU A 90 -3.96 2.14 7.49
CA LEU A 90 -5.15 2.98 7.48
C LEU A 90 -6.02 2.69 6.25
N SER A 91 -5.48 2.85 5.05
CA SER A 91 -6.22 2.67 3.78
C SER A 91 -6.12 1.26 3.21
N GLY A 92 -5.26 0.41 3.76
CA GLY A 92 -4.86 -0.81 3.06
C GLY A 92 -4.02 -0.46 1.83
N ARG A 93 -3.98 -1.40 0.88
CA ARG A 93 -3.37 -1.23 -0.44
C ARG A 93 -4.43 -1.50 -1.51
N PRO A 94 -5.18 -0.48 -1.98
CA PRO A 94 -6.26 -0.66 -2.94
C PRO A 94 -5.88 -1.45 -4.20
N VAL A 95 -4.67 -1.23 -4.72
CA VAL A 95 -4.16 -1.93 -5.93
C VAL A 95 -3.60 -3.33 -5.65
N SER A 96 -3.53 -3.77 -4.40
CA SER A 96 -2.92 -5.07 -4.06
C SER A 96 -3.65 -6.27 -4.65
N ALA A 97 -4.94 -6.15 -4.96
CA ALA A 97 -5.70 -7.20 -5.68
C ALA A 97 -5.14 -7.49 -7.08
N ALA A 98 -4.50 -6.51 -7.72
CA ALA A 98 -3.93 -6.66 -9.06
C ALA A 98 -2.68 -7.54 -9.06
N TYR A 99 -2.09 -7.73 -7.88
CA TYR A 99 -0.84 -8.43 -7.74
C TYR A 99 -0.98 -9.67 -6.84
N TRP A 100 -1.66 -9.57 -5.68
CA TRP A 100 -1.83 -10.66 -4.71
C TRP A 100 -3.23 -11.29 -4.77
N PRO A 101 -3.34 -12.62 -4.56
CA PRO A 101 -4.64 -13.31 -4.52
C PRO A 101 -5.60 -12.75 -3.45
N ALA A 102 -5.06 -12.25 -2.35
CA ALA A 102 -5.81 -11.59 -1.29
C ALA A 102 -5.39 -10.11 -1.22
N PRO A 103 -6.31 -9.16 -1.47
CA PRO A 103 -5.99 -7.75 -1.31
C PRO A 103 -5.81 -7.39 0.16
N MET A 104 -4.88 -6.49 0.42
CA MET A 104 -4.79 -5.79 1.68
C MET A 104 -5.86 -4.70 1.70
N VAL A 105 -7.01 -5.02 2.28
CA VAL A 105 -8.12 -4.07 2.50
C VAL A 105 -7.74 -3.00 3.52
N ALA A 106 -8.54 -1.93 3.62
CA ALA A 106 -8.41 -0.93 4.67
C ALA A 106 -8.67 -1.53 6.06
N TRP A 107 -7.83 -1.18 7.05
CA TRP A 107 -8.03 -1.64 8.43
C TRP A 107 -8.67 -0.56 9.29
N SER A 108 -8.52 0.72 8.96
CA SER A 108 -9.11 1.82 9.71
C SER A 108 -10.60 1.99 9.44
N GLN A 109 -11.37 2.31 10.48
CA GLN A 109 -12.77 2.72 10.40
C GLN A 109 -12.98 3.94 9.48
N ASP A 110 -12.00 4.82 9.38
CA ASP A 110 -12.06 5.98 8.47
C ASP A 110 -12.12 5.57 6.99
N ALA A 111 -11.62 4.39 6.65
CA ALA A 111 -11.58 3.83 5.31
C ALA A 111 -12.43 2.55 5.17
N GLY A 112 -13.36 2.32 6.10
CA GLY A 112 -14.30 1.19 6.06
C GLY A 112 -13.83 -0.11 6.71
N GLY A 113 -12.66 -0.11 7.36
CA GLY A 113 -12.13 -1.21 8.14
C GLY A 113 -12.65 -1.26 9.59
N PRO A 114 -12.28 -2.28 10.37
CA PRO A 114 -12.83 -2.47 11.72
C PRO A 114 -12.11 -1.70 12.84
N LEU A 115 -10.89 -1.21 12.62
CA LEU A 115 -10.02 -0.70 13.67
C LEU A 115 -10.09 0.82 13.84
N ARG A 116 -10.12 1.28 15.09
CA ARG A 116 -9.98 2.71 15.40
C ARG A 116 -8.54 3.19 15.21
N ARG A 117 -8.35 4.50 15.11
CA ARG A 117 -7.02 5.13 14.93
C ARG A 117 -5.99 4.76 15.99
N ASP A 118 -6.39 4.71 17.26
CA ASP A 118 -5.50 4.28 18.36
C ASP A 118 -5.01 2.85 18.17
N GLN A 119 -5.86 1.98 17.60
CA GLN A 119 -5.48 0.60 17.29
C GLN A 119 -4.56 0.52 16.07
N ILE A 120 -4.76 1.37 15.06
CA ILE A 120 -3.83 1.48 13.92
C ILE A 120 -2.46 1.97 14.38
N GLN A 121 -2.40 2.97 15.25
CA GLN A 121 -1.14 3.43 15.83
C GLN A 121 -0.45 2.31 16.62
N ASN A 122 -1.17 1.62 17.51
CA ASN A 122 -0.61 0.50 18.28
C ASN A 122 -0.03 -0.61 17.38
N LEU A 123 -0.68 -0.90 16.25
CA LEU A 123 -0.17 -1.87 15.27
C LEU A 123 1.07 -1.33 14.54
N THR A 124 1.09 -0.04 14.21
CA THR A 124 2.25 0.62 13.62
C THR A 124 3.46 0.51 14.54
N ASP A 125 3.27 0.87 15.82
CA ASP A 125 4.30 0.78 16.86
C ASP A 125 4.78 -0.67 17.06
N TYR A 126 3.84 -1.63 17.06
CA TYR A 126 4.17 -3.05 17.16
C TYR A 126 5.06 -3.52 16.00
N VAL A 127 4.73 -3.14 14.76
CA VAL A 127 5.52 -3.48 13.57
C VAL A 127 6.90 -2.81 13.61
N LEU A 128 6.97 -1.54 14.01
CA LEU A 128 8.25 -0.83 14.16
C LEU A 128 9.14 -1.45 15.25
N ASN A 129 8.53 -2.01 16.29
CA ASN A 129 9.24 -2.69 17.37
C ASN A 129 9.73 -4.10 16.99
N TRP A 130 9.38 -4.63 15.82
CA TRP A 130 9.86 -5.94 15.35
C TRP A 130 11.34 -5.97 14.92
N ASN A 131 12.08 -4.89 15.20
CA ASN A 131 13.48 -4.68 14.87
C ASN A 131 14.40 -5.72 15.55
N ARG A 132 14.55 -6.88 14.90
CA ARG A 132 15.51 -7.93 15.24
C ARG A 132 16.38 -8.26 14.04
N GLU A 133 17.52 -8.87 14.30
CA GLU A 133 18.33 -9.50 13.26
C GLU A 133 17.53 -10.63 12.59
N PHE A 134 17.27 -10.47 11.29
CA PHE A 134 16.60 -11.47 10.46
C PHE A 134 17.65 -12.44 9.91
N THR A 135 17.42 -13.74 10.09
CA THR A 135 18.30 -14.80 9.60
C THR A 135 17.83 -15.31 8.23
N LEU A 136 18.69 -16.05 7.53
CA LEU A 136 18.29 -16.78 6.32
C LEU A 136 17.13 -17.75 6.58
N GLN A 137 17.05 -18.31 7.80
CA GLN A 137 15.93 -19.18 8.17
C GLN A 137 14.61 -18.40 8.28
N ASP A 138 14.64 -17.12 8.62
CA ASP A 138 13.47 -16.26 8.67
C ASP A 138 12.96 -15.92 7.27
N VAL A 139 13.88 -15.63 6.34
CA VAL A 139 13.54 -15.41 4.91
C VAL A 139 12.86 -16.66 4.34
N ARG A 140 13.35 -17.86 4.67
CA ARG A 140 12.72 -19.13 4.29
C ARG A 140 11.33 -19.35 4.88
N ARG A 141 10.89 -18.58 5.88
CA ARG A 141 9.52 -18.65 6.41
C ARG A 141 8.56 -17.70 5.70
N ILE A 142 9.06 -16.85 4.81
CA ILE A 142 8.22 -15.92 4.06
C ILE A 142 7.41 -16.72 3.04
N ASN A 143 6.09 -16.77 3.25
CA ASN A 143 5.16 -17.44 2.33
C ASN A 143 4.79 -16.57 1.13
N GLN A 144 4.98 -15.26 1.25
CA GLN A 144 4.64 -14.29 0.22
C GLN A 144 5.64 -13.13 0.28
N LEU A 145 6.47 -13.03 -0.75
CA LEU A 145 7.42 -11.93 -0.87
C LEU A 145 6.70 -10.66 -1.31
N ALA A 146 7.26 -9.52 -0.91
CA ALA A 146 6.88 -8.26 -1.51
C ALA A 146 7.27 -8.30 -2.99
N ILE A 147 6.37 -7.81 -3.83
CA ILE A 147 6.65 -7.60 -5.24
C ILE A 147 6.55 -6.09 -5.43
N GLU A 148 7.58 -5.54 -6.03
CA GLU A 148 7.51 -4.16 -6.49
C GLU A 148 6.45 -4.09 -7.58
N PRO A 149 5.51 -3.15 -7.52
CA PRO A 149 4.74 -2.80 -8.69
C PRO A 149 5.74 -2.33 -9.75
N SER A 150 6.15 -3.22 -10.65
CA SER A 150 6.52 -2.81 -11.99
C SER A 150 5.37 -1.95 -12.50
N ALA A 151 5.65 -0.90 -13.26
CA ALA A 151 4.67 -0.01 -13.85
C ALA A 151 3.76 -0.72 -14.89
N VAL A 152 3.29 -1.93 -14.59
CA VAL A 152 2.29 -2.67 -15.33
C VAL A 152 0.94 -2.08 -14.94
N ALA A 153 0.63 -1.02 -15.68
CA ALA A 153 -0.67 -0.73 -16.23
C ALA A 153 -1.82 -1.57 -15.62
N GLY A 154 -2.62 -0.91 -14.78
CA GLY A 154 -4.07 -1.14 -14.85
C GLY A 154 -4.58 -0.92 -16.29
N PRO A 155 -5.87 -1.11 -16.59
CA PRO A 155 -6.39 -0.76 -17.91
C PRO A 155 -5.84 0.60 -18.30
N SER A 156 -5.21 0.70 -19.48
CA SER A 156 -4.53 1.90 -19.94
C SER A 156 -5.58 3.00 -20.17
N VAL A 157 -5.98 3.63 -19.08
CA VAL A 157 -6.65 4.91 -19.12
C VAL A 157 -5.61 5.89 -19.62
N GLU A 158 -5.95 6.64 -20.66
CA GLU A 158 -5.13 7.74 -21.09
C GLU A 158 -5.10 8.74 -19.94
N GLY A 159 -3.96 8.79 -19.25
CA GLY A 159 -3.77 9.70 -18.14
C GLY A 159 -4.01 11.14 -18.61
N VAL A 160 -4.64 11.95 -17.76
CA VAL A 160 -4.95 13.35 -18.06
C VAL A 160 -3.71 14.20 -18.37
N CYS A 161 -2.57 13.82 -17.80
CA CYS A 161 -1.26 14.43 -18.02
C CYS A 161 -0.17 13.34 -18.00
N PRO A 162 0.00 12.59 -19.10
CA PRO A 162 0.91 11.46 -19.13
C PRO A 162 2.39 11.90 -19.13
N ASP A 163 2.65 13.14 -19.55
CA ASP A 163 3.93 13.83 -19.44
C ASP A 163 3.83 14.98 -18.43
N PRO A 164 4.30 14.80 -17.19
CA PRO A 164 4.20 15.83 -16.15
C PRO A 164 4.96 17.13 -16.48
N GLU A 165 6.03 17.06 -17.27
CA GLU A 165 6.84 18.25 -17.62
C GLU A 165 6.15 19.11 -18.66
N ASN A 166 5.28 18.50 -19.49
CA ASN A 166 4.52 19.18 -20.53
C ASN A 166 3.02 19.32 -20.17
N CYS A 167 2.63 19.01 -18.94
CA CYS A 167 1.25 19.15 -18.47
C CYS A 167 0.91 20.63 -18.25
N VAL A 168 0.02 21.16 -19.10
CA VAL A 168 -0.51 22.53 -18.95
C VAL A 168 -1.77 22.48 -18.11
N ILE A 169 -1.69 22.93 -16.85
CA ILE A 169 -2.81 22.86 -15.89
C ILE A 169 -4.04 23.63 -16.39
N ASP A 170 -3.85 24.78 -17.04
CA ASP A 170 -4.95 25.56 -17.62
C ASP A 170 -5.76 24.78 -18.65
N ASP A 171 -5.09 23.98 -19.50
CA ASP A 171 -5.77 23.15 -20.50
C ASP A 171 -6.59 22.04 -19.83
N VAL A 172 -6.08 21.45 -18.75
CA VAL A 172 -6.81 20.42 -17.99
C VAL A 172 -8.03 21.03 -17.30
N VAL A 173 -7.88 22.18 -16.63
CA VAL A 173 -8.99 22.88 -15.98
C VAL A 173 -10.06 23.29 -17.00
N ALA A 174 -9.64 23.76 -18.18
CA ALA A 174 -10.55 24.06 -19.28
C ALA A 174 -11.30 22.81 -19.76
N GLN A 175 -10.60 21.69 -19.97
CA GLN A 175 -11.21 20.41 -20.35
C GLN A 175 -12.23 19.92 -19.30
N ILE A 176 -11.88 19.93 -18.01
CA ILE A 176 -12.79 19.58 -16.91
C ILE A 176 -14.05 20.44 -16.96
N SER A 177 -13.91 21.74 -17.23
CA SER A 177 -15.04 22.67 -17.29
C SER A 177 -15.97 22.47 -18.48
N THR A 178 -15.56 21.68 -19.48
CA THR A 178 -16.42 21.29 -20.63
C THR A 178 -17.16 19.97 -20.40
N LEU A 179 -16.87 19.24 -19.33
CA LEU A 179 -17.55 17.98 -19.04
C LEU A 179 -19.00 18.24 -18.66
N GLU A 180 -19.92 17.47 -19.25
CA GLU A 180 -21.36 17.60 -18.99
C GLU A 180 -21.74 17.20 -17.56
N VAL A 181 -20.97 16.32 -16.93
CA VAL A 181 -21.22 15.81 -15.58
C VAL A 181 -19.91 15.69 -14.79
N MET A 182 -19.87 16.32 -13.63
CA MET A 182 -18.89 16.05 -12.58
C MET A 182 -19.66 15.54 -11.35
N ASP A 183 -19.49 14.26 -11.00
CA ASP A 183 -20.26 13.61 -9.93
C ASP A 183 -19.43 13.52 -8.65
N SER A 184 -19.82 14.28 -7.62
CA SER A 184 -19.13 14.28 -6.32
C SER A 184 -19.24 12.95 -5.57
N THR A 185 -20.28 12.14 -5.83
CA THR A 185 -20.44 10.81 -5.22
C THR A 185 -19.45 9.84 -5.85
N ALA A 186 -19.37 9.82 -7.18
CA ALA A 186 -18.32 9.07 -7.89
C ALA A 186 -16.92 9.58 -7.51
N GLY A 187 -16.78 10.88 -7.26
CA GLY A 187 -15.57 11.51 -6.78
C GLY A 187 -15.12 11.02 -5.41
N GLN A 188 -16.04 10.88 -4.45
CA GLN A 188 -15.74 10.34 -3.13
C GLN A 188 -15.26 8.88 -3.20
N GLN A 189 -15.88 8.09 -4.08
CA GLN A 189 -15.46 6.71 -4.32
C GLN A 189 -14.05 6.69 -4.94
N ALA A 190 -13.83 7.44 -6.01
CA ALA A 190 -12.53 7.54 -6.68
C ALA A 190 -11.42 8.06 -5.74
N TYR A 191 -11.74 8.99 -4.84
CA TYR A 191 -10.83 9.49 -3.81
C TYR A 191 -10.35 8.37 -2.87
N THR A 192 -11.22 7.42 -2.55
CA THR A 192 -10.86 6.25 -1.72
C THR A 192 -10.10 5.20 -2.53
N GLU A 193 -10.57 4.88 -3.74
CA GLU A 193 -9.97 3.89 -4.63
C GLU A 193 -8.56 4.26 -5.06
N ASN A 194 -8.28 5.55 -5.26
CA ASN A 194 -6.97 6.08 -5.58
C ASN A 194 -6.11 6.40 -4.33
N ALA A 195 -6.50 5.87 -3.17
CA ALA A 195 -5.78 5.97 -1.90
C ALA A 195 -5.57 7.40 -1.35
N CYS A 196 -6.28 8.41 -1.84
CA CYS A 196 -6.17 9.78 -1.33
C CYS A 196 -6.54 9.83 0.15
N SER A 197 -7.58 9.09 0.56
CA SER A 197 -8.03 8.98 1.96
C SER A 197 -7.01 8.34 2.91
N GLY A 198 -6.00 7.65 2.37
CA GLY A 198 -4.91 7.08 3.17
C GLY A 198 -4.03 8.14 3.83
N CYS A 199 -3.86 9.30 3.18
CA CYS A 199 -3.08 10.43 3.71
C CYS A 199 -3.98 11.61 4.09
N HIS A 200 -5.06 11.85 3.34
CA HIS A 200 -5.96 12.97 3.54
C HIS A 200 -7.21 12.53 4.32
N PHE A 201 -7.12 12.57 5.64
CA PHE A 201 -8.24 12.28 6.55
C PHE A 201 -8.29 13.34 7.66
N SER A 202 -9.42 13.42 8.37
CA SER A 202 -9.58 14.42 9.45
C SER A 202 -8.55 14.21 10.54
N GLY A 203 -7.73 15.21 10.85
CA GLY A 203 -6.68 15.10 11.87
C GLY A 203 -5.39 14.41 11.37
N SER A 204 -5.24 14.23 10.06
CA SER A 204 -3.95 13.82 9.47
C SER A 204 -2.86 14.88 9.72
N VAL A 205 -1.66 14.40 10.00
CA VAL A 205 -0.41 15.19 10.03
C VAL A 205 0.40 15.05 8.74
N LEU A 206 -0.03 14.16 7.84
CA LEU A 206 0.69 13.80 6.61
C LEU A 206 0.20 14.60 5.41
N ALA A 207 -1.09 14.93 5.40
CA ALA A 207 -1.69 15.73 4.36
C ALA A 207 -2.90 16.52 4.92
N PRO A 208 -3.28 17.64 4.29
CA PRO A 208 -4.44 18.41 4.71
C PRO A 208 -5.71 17.55 4.69
N ALA A 209 -6.52 17.64 5.75
CA ALA A 209 -7.82 16.99 5.78
C ALA A 209 -8.71 17.46 4.61
N PRO A 210 -9.60 16.62 4.06
CA PRO A 210 -10.48 17.03 2.97
C PRO A 210 -11.55 18.04 3.43
N GLN A 211 -11.97 18.01 4.69
CA GLN A 211 -13.02 18.91 5.19
C GLN A 211 -12.59 20.38 5.09
N GLY A 212 -13.41 21.22 4.46
CA GLY A 212 -13.11 22.64 4.23
C GLY A 212 -12.01 22.92 3.21
N VAL A 213 -11.57 21.91 2.44
CA VAL A 213 -10.48 22.10 1.48
C VAL A 213 -10.87 23.09 0.39
N PHE A 214 -12.15 23.16 0.01
CA PHE A 214 -12.58 24.12 -1.00
C PHE A 214 -12.47 25.56 -0.50
N THR A 215 -12.89 25.83 0.74
CA THR A 215 -12.72 27.13 1.39
C THR A 215 -11.25 27.53 1.51
N ARG A 216 -10.36 26.58 1.82
CA ARG A 216 -8.90 26.83 1.84
C ARG A 216 -8.35 27.12 0.45
N ALA A 217 -8.76 26.36 -0.56
CA ALA A 217 -8.38 26.56 -1.95
C ALA A 217 -8.80 27.96 -2.46
N GLN A 218 -9.99 28.42 -2.11
CA GLN A 218 -10.43 29.79 -2.37
C GLN A 218 -9.52 30.82 -1.69
N GLY A 219 -9.11 30.56 -0.44
CA GLY A 219 -8.14 31.40 0.26
C GLY A 219 -6.79 31.50 -0.45
N TYR A 220 -6.24 30.37 -0.92
CA TYR A 220 -4.99 30.36 -1.68
C TYR A 220 -5.11 31.11 -3.01
N SER A 221 -6.22 30.93 -3.73
CA SER A 221 -6.50 31.68 -4.96
C SER A 221 -6.62 33.19 -4.73
N GLN A 222 -7.22 33.61 -3.62
CA GLN A 222 -7.28 35.04 -3.26
C GLN A 222 -5.89 35.62 -2.90
N GLN A 223 -5.02 34.81 -2.29
CA GLN A 223 -3.68 35.23 -1.89
C GLN A 223 -2.71 35.29 -3.06
N ASP A 224 -2.78 34.32 -3.97
CA ASP A 224 -1.93 34.23 -5.16
C ASP A 224 -2.75 33.90 -6.43
N PRO A 225 -3.52 34.88 -6.94
CA PRO A 225 -4.34 34.68 -8.14
C PRO A 225 -3.52 34.54 -9.43
N ALA A 226 -2.23 34.86 -9.40
CA ALA A 226 -1.34 34.70 -10.55
C ALA A 226 -0.95 33.22 -10.74
N THR A 227 -0.73 32.50 -9.63
CA THR A 227 -0.47 31.05 -9.67
C THR A 227 -1.77 30.24 -9.64
N PHE A 228 -2.79 30.69 -8.90
CA PHE A 228 -4.06 29.99 -8.75
C PHE A 228 -5.24 30.90 -9.14
N PRO A 229 -5.60 30.99 -10.43
CA PRO A 229 -6.68 31.86 -10.91
C PRO A 229 -8.02 31.64 -10.21
N ASP A 230 -8.30 30.40 -9.80
CA ASP A 230 -9.46 30.03 -8.98
C ASP A 230 -9.15 28.83 -8.07
N ALA A 231 -10.11 28.48 -7.21
CA ALA A 231 -9.99 27.35 -6.29
C ALA A 231 -9.88 25.98 -6.99
N ARG A 232 -10.50 25.82 -8.16
CA ARG A 232 -10.43 24.58 -8.94
C ARG A 232 -9.03 24.38 -9.49
N HIS A 233 -8.42 25.44 -10.02
CA HIS A 233 -7.05 25.43 -10.50
C HIS A 233 -6.09 24.98 -9.39
N TYR A 234 -6.24 25.52 -8.18
CA TYR A 234 -5.48 25.07 -7.02
C TYR A 234 -5.63 23.55 -6.77
N LEU A 235 -6.86 23.02 -6.79
CA LEU A 235 -7.11 21.59 -6.55
C LEU A 235 -6.49 20.71 -7.64
N VAL A 236 -6.69 21.07 -8.91
CA VAL A 236 -6.12 20.33 -10.05
C VAL A 236 -4.60 20.36 -10.03
N GLN A 237 -4.00 21.53 -9.80
CA GLN A 237 -2.55 21.68 -9.69
C GLN A 237 -1.99 20.88 -8.52
N SER A 238 -2.66 20.90 -7.37
CA SER A 238 -2.24 20.13 -6.19
C SER A 238 -2.27 18.62 -6.43
N ILE A 239 -3.17 18.12 -7.29
CA ILE A 239 -3.23 16.69 -7.63
C ILE A 239 -2.20 16.30 -8.68
N LEU A 240 -2.07 17.10 -9.74
CA LEU A 240 -1.21 16.79 -10.88
C LEU A 240 0.26 17.17 -10.67
N ASN A 241 0.51 18.21 -9.88
CA ASN A 241 1.83 18.71 -9.53
C ASN A 241 1.93 19.04 -8.03
N PRO A 242 1.83 18.04 -7.14
CA PRO A 242 1.73 18.23 -5.68
C PRO A 242 2.93 18.92 -5.02
N ASN A 243 4.09 18.94 -5.68
CA ASN A 243 5.29 19.58 -5.16
C ASN A 243 5.43 21.04 -5.58
N SER A 244 4.59 21.53 -6.50
CA SER A 244 4.58 22.94 -6.91
C SER A 244 4.06 23.86 -5.82
N PHE A 245 3.23 23.33 -4.91
CA PHE A 245 2.72 24.05 -3.76
C PHE A 245 2.44 23.08 -2.61
N SER A 246 2.92 23.41 -1.41
CA SER A 246 2.60 22.66 -0.19
C SER A 246 1.81 23.55 0.75
N ALA A 247 0.66 23.06 1.19
CA ALA A 247 -0.17 23.74 2.18
C ALA A 247 0.62 23.96 3.49
N GLU A 248 0.28 25.04 4.20
CA GLU A 248 0.94 25.40 5.47
C GLU A 248 0.90 24.23 6.46
N GLY A 249 2.05 23.91 7.06
CA GLY A 249 2.19 22.80 8.01
C GLY A 249 2.46 21.44 7.38
N PHE A 250 2.50 21.32 6.05
CA PHE A 250 2.78 20.07 5.33
C PHE A 250 4.06 20.17 4.49
N THR A 251 4.73 19.03 4.28
CA THR A 251 6.01 18.96 3.58
C THR A 251 5.83 18.45 2.15
N ALA A 252 6.55 19.06 1.20
CA ALA A 252 6.60 18.59 -0.18
C ALA A 252 7.11 17.14 -0.28
N GLY A 253 6.68 16.41 -1.30
CA GLY A 253 7.11 15.04 -1.59
C GLY A 253 6.31 13.95 -0.88
N ALA A 254 5.36 14.29 -0.01
CA ALA A 254 4.48 13.31 0.63
C ALA A 254 3.40 12.77 -0.34
N MET A 255 2.88 13.61 -1.23
CA MET A 255 1.83 13.23 -2.17
C MET A 255 2.41 12.65 -3.47
N PRO A 256 1.90 11.50 -3.98
CA PRO A 256 2.40 10.88 -5.20
C PRO A 256 2.33 11.77 -6.44
N THR A 257 3.39 11.76 -7.26
CA THR A 257 3.49 12.53 -8.52
C THR A 257 2.99 11.75 -9.75
N THR A 258 2.28 10.64 -9.53
CA THR A 258 1.86 9.73 -10.60
C THR A 258 0.45 10.01 -11.13
N PHE A 259 -0.35 10.84 -10.44
CA PHE A 259 -1.78 11.00 -10.74
C PHE A 259 -2.08 11.52 -12.14
N GLY A 260 -1.23 12.36 -12.74
CA GLY A 260 -1.38 12.75 -14.14
C GLY A 260 -1.31 11.58 -15.13
N ARG A 261 -0.57 10.53 -14.79
CA ARG A 261 -0.44 9.30 -15.61
C ARG A 261 -1.50 8.26 -15.31
N THR A 262 -2.08 8.28 -14.11
CA THR A 262 -2.94 7.19 -13.63
C THR A 262 -4.42 7.56 -13.56
N LEU A 263 -4.77 8.85 -13.53
CA LEU A 263 -6.15 9.31 -13.56
C LEU A 263 -6.53 9.74 -14.97
N ASP A 264 -7.64 9.24 -15.50
CA ASP A 264 -8.27 9.89 -16.65
C ASP A 264 -8.95 11.20 -16.26
N LEU A 265 -9.31 11.99 -17.28
CA LEU A 265 -9.93 13.31 -17.12
C LEU A 265 -11.23 13.25 -16.30
N GLN A 266 -12.10 12.26 -16.54
CA GLN A 266 -13.38 12.15 -15.86
C GLN A 266 -13.21 11.78 -14.38
N THR A 267 -12.27 10.89 -14.06
CA THR A 267 -11.95 10.47 -12.70
C THR A 267 -11.38 11.65 -11.91
N LEU A 268 -10.44 12.40 -12.50
CA LEU A 268 -9.93 13.63 -11.90
C LEU A 268 -11.05 14.65 -11.68
N ALA A 269 -11.92 14.88 -12.68
CA ALA A 269 -13.03 15.82 -12.57
C ALA A 269 -14.01 15.44 -11.45
N ASN A 270 -14.33 14.15 -11.30
CA ASN A 270 -15.18 13.67 -10.22
C ASN A 270 -14.50 13.87 -8.85
N ILE A 271 -13.21 13.54 -8.71
CA ILE A 271 -12.44 13.80 -7.48
C ILE A 271 -12.47 15.31 -7.14
N VAL A 272 -12.25 16.17 -8.13
CA VAL A 272 -12.32 17.62 -7.95
C VAL A 272 -13.71 18.05 -7.49
N ALA A 273 -14.79 17.55 -8.11
CA ALA A 273 -16.16 17.84 -7.65
C ALA A 273 -16.43 17.39 -6.21
N TYR A 274 -15.87 16.26 -5.79
CA TYR A 274 -15.92 15.83 -4.40
C TYR A 274 -15.19 16.81 -3.47
N LEU A 275 -13.98 17.26 -3.83
CA LEU A 275 -13.22 18.22 -3.03
C LEU A 275 -13.88 19.60 -3.00
N GLU A 276 -14.49 20.03 -4.10
CA GLU A 276 -15.28 21.27 -4.18
C GLU A 276 -16.53 21.22 -3.29
N SER A 277 -17.10 20.03 -3.04
CA SER A 277 -18.20 19.86 -2.09
C SER A 277 -17.76 19.84 -0.63
N GLN A 278 -16.45 19.84 -0.34
CA GLN A 278 -15.92 19.94 1.02
C GLN A 278 -15.66 21.40 1.41
N ASP A 279 -16.72 22.18 1.56
CA ASP A 279 -16.69 23.54 2.10
C ASP A 279 -16.80 23.56 3.64
N GLN A 280 -16.77 24.76 4.23
CA GLN A 280 -16.97 25.04 5.66
C GLN A 280 -18.15 25.96 5.87
#